data_AF-A0A935TJS3-F1
#
_entry.id   AF-A0A935TJS3-F1
#
_cell.length_a   1.000
_cell.length_b   1.000
_cell.length_c   1.000
_cell.angle_alpha   90.00
_cell.angle_beta   90.00
_cell.angle_gamma   90.00
#
_symmetry.space_group_name_H-M   'P 1'
#
loop_
_entity.id
_entity.type
_entity.pdbx_description
1 polymer ?
#
loop_
_entity_poly.entity_id
_entity_poly.type
_entity_poly.pdbx_seq_one_letter_code
_entity_poly.pdbx_strand_id
1 'polypeptide(L)'
;MAHCSTMRPNCKIWATLSTSAPYKSASISSFTGETSRAPCTPASIIGVPNDTNMVEIGLSLGIVIGQTACHISESEADSVVAGYIPVVEICLPSNSHYRPNVRLKARDGFTVMGHATQASANINPDNLATSVTVNSQQTTKGTTGERVRLCGQTHCCSD
;
A
#
# COMPACT_ATOMS: atom_id res chain seq x y z
N MET A 1 12.23 -1.16 3.03
CA MET A 1 11.04 -0.30 2.88
C MET A 1 9.82 -1.19 3.08
N ALA A 2 9.09 -1.03 4.19
CA ALA A 2 7.86 -1.77 4.45
C ALA A 2 6.71 -1.01 3.80
N HIS A 3 5.94 -1.65 2.92
CA HIS A 3 4.82 -1.03 2.23
C HIS A 3 3.50 -1.57 2.80
N CYS A 4 2.70 -0.68 3.40
CA CYS A 4 1.42 -1.03 4.02
C CYS A 4 0.29 -0.83 3.01
N SER A 5 -0.18 -1.91 2.37
CA SER A 5 -1.26 -1.86 1.36
C SER A 5 -2.69 -1.80 1.95
N THR A 6 -2.85 -1.33 3.19
CA THR A 6 -4.15 -1.35 3.93
C THR A 6 -5.19 -0.38 3.39
N MET A 7 -4.89 0.34 2.31
CA MET A 7 -5.75 1.38 1.72
C MET A 7 -6.61 0.85 0.56
N ARG A 8 -7.06 -0.43 0.62
CA ARG A 8 -7.94 -1.00 -0.41
C ARG A 8 -9.43 -0.82 -0.01
N PRO A 9 -10.27 -0.21 -0.86
CA PRO A 9 -11.74 -0.21 -0.71
C PRO A 9 -12.34 -1.62 -0.56
N ASN A 10 -11.60 -2.63 -1.01
CA ASN A 10 -12.03 -4.02 -1.00
C ASN A 10 -11.99 -4.69 0.38
N CYS A 11 -11.43 -4.10 1.44
CA CYS A 11 -11.47 -4.74 2.78
C CYS A 11 -12.91 -5.05 3.24
N LYS A 12 -13.90 -4.22 2.88
CA LYS A 12 -15.32 -4.48 3.15
C LYS A 12 -15.88 -5.63 2.29
N ILE A 13 -15.43 -5.77 1.05
CA ILE A 13 -15.87 -6.83 0.12
C ILE A 13 -15.24 -8.19 0.50
N TRP A 14 -13.97 -8.21 0.91
CA TRP A 14 -13.28 -9.43 1.34
C TRP A 14 -13.66 -9.89 2.74
N ALA A 15 -14.22 -9.01 3.59
CA ALA A 15 -14.71 -9.39 4.91
C ALA A 15 -15.74 -10.53 4.83
N THR A 16 -16.67 -10.47 3.87
CA THR A 16 -17.69 -11.51 3.66
C THR A 16 -17.13 -12.80 3.06
N LEU A 17 -16.09 -12.72 2.23
CA LEU A 17 -15.46 -13.88 1.58
C LEU A 17 -14.40 -14.58 2.48
N SER A 18 -14.00 -13.95 3.58
CA SER A 18 -12.91 -14.44 4.43
C SER A 18 -13.26 -15.67 5.28
N THR A 19 -14.54 -15.98 5.45
CA THR A 19 -15.00 -17.12 6.28
C THR A 19 -15.25 -18.39 5.48
N SER A 20 -15.22 -18.33 4.14
CA SER A 20 -15.35 -19.50 3.27
C SER A 20 -13.99 -20.05 2.85
N ALA A 21 -13.97 -21.27 2.32
CA ALA A 21 -12.76 -21.83 1.74
C ALA A 21 -12.29 -20.94 0.57
N PRO A 22 -10.98 -20.61 0.47
CA PRO A 22 -9.87 -21.19 1.23
C PRO A 22 -9.42 -20.42 2.49
N TYR A 23 -10.07 -19.30 2.86
CA TYR A 23 -9.59 -18.34 3.86
C TYR A 23 -9.88 -18.74 5.32
N LYS A 24 -10.95 -19.49 5.57
CA LYS A 24 -11.39 -20.01 6.89
C LYS A 24 -11.77 -18.94 7.93
N SER A 25 -11.04 -17.83 8.03
CA SER A 25 -11.34 -16.71 8.92
C SER A 25 -10.75 -15.40 8.38
N ALA A 26 -11.18 -14.27 8.96
CA ALA A 26 -10.56 -12.97 8.69
C ALA A 26 -9.08 -12.94 9.09
N SER A 27 -8.31 -12.05 8.45
CA SER A 27 -6.90 -11.85 8.77
C SER A 27 -6.74 -11.22 10.15
N ILE A 28 -5.90 -11.82 10.98
CA ILE A 28 -5.55 -11.33 12.32
C ILE A 28 -4.21 -10.58 12.34
N SER A 29 -3.41 -10.70 11.29
CA SER A 29 -2.07 -10.10 11.17
C SER A 29 -1.93 -9.23 9.91
N SER A 30 -0.81 -8.50 9.81
CA SER A 30 -0.49 -7.68 8.64
C SER A 30 -0.21 -8.55 7.42
N PHE A 31 -0.77 -8.14 6.28
CA PHE A 31 -0.35 -8.66 4.99
C PHE A 31 0.62 -7.69 4.34
N THR A 32 1.82 -8.16 4.03
CA THR A 32 2.80 -7.37 3.27
C THR A 32 2.60 -7.61 1.79
N GLY A 33 2.45 -6.52 1.04
CA GLY A 33 2.26 -6.56 -0.41
C GLY A 33 3.54 -6.87 -1.17
N GLU A 34 3.36 -7.36 -2.39
CA GLU A 34 4.42 -7.57 -3.36
C GLU A 34 4.67 -6.28 -4.15
N THR A 35 5.91 -5.81 -4.16
CA THR A 35 6.33 -4.66 -4.98
C THR A 35 7.06 -5.13 -6.24
N SER A 36 7.03 -4.31 -7.29
CA SER A 36 7.84 -4.54 -8.48
C SER A 36 9.33 -4.54 -8.16
N ARG A 37 10.09 -5.37 -8.88
CA ARG A 37 11.55 -5.36 -8.81
C ARG A 37 12.15 -4.07 -9.36
N ALA A 38 11.47 -3.42 -10.31
CA ALA A 38 11.90 -2.20 -10.97
C ALA A 38 10.82 -1.13 -10.80
N PRO A 39 10.83 -0.38 -9.67
CA PRO A 39 9.91 0.71 -9.49
C PRO A 39 10.27 1.87 -10.44
N CYS A 40 9.24 2.57 -10.90
CA CYS A 40 9.35 3.67 -11.85
C CYS A 40 9.19 5.04 -11.16
N THR A 41 9.71 6.06 -11.81
CA THR A 41 9.55 7.46 -11.41
C THR A 41 8.26 8.05 -11.99
N PRO A 42 7.80 9.22 -11.49
CA PRO A 42 6.65 9.91 -12.09
C PRO A 42 6.84 10.14 -13.59
N ALA A 43 5.73 10.18 -14.33
CA ALA A 43 5.66 10.31 -15.79
C ALA A 43 6.25 9.13 -16.61
N SER A 44 6.61 8.01 -15.98
CA SER A 44 6.99 6.80 -16.70
C SER A 44 5.84 6.22 -17.52
N ILE A 45 6.14 5.70 -18.70
CA ILE A 45 5.18 4.94 -19.53
C ILE A 45 5.14 3.51 -19.00
N ILE A 46 3.93 3.04 -18.66
CA ILE A 46 3.72 1.73 -18.07
C ILE A 46 3.01 0.85 -19.10
N GLY A 47 3.66 -0.24 -19.50
CA GLY A 47 3.10 -1.18 -20.45
C GLY A 47 1.99 -2.01 -19.81
N VAL A 48 0.78 -1.92 -20.34
CA VAL A 48 -0.32 -2.83 -19.98
C VAL A 48 -0.18 -4.11 -20.82
N PRO A 49 -0.17 -5.29 -20.20
CA PRO A 49 -0.08 -6.56 -20.92
C PRO A 49 -1.23 -6.79 -21.91
N ASN A 50 -0.96 -7.37 -23.08
CA ASN A 50 -1.96 -7.59 -24.13
C ASN A 50 -3.05 -8.62 -23.77
N ASP A 51 -2.82 -9.46 -22.76
CA ASP A 51 -3.74 -10.49 -22.27
C ASP A 51 -4.84 -9.91 -21.36
N THR A 52 -4.79 -8.60 -21.06
CA THR A 52 -5.80 -7.90 -20.29
C THR A 52 -5.98 -6.47 -20.76
N ASN A 53 -7.23 -6.04 -20.93
CA ASN A 53 -7.56 -4.65 -21.25
C ASN A 53 -7.79 -3.80 -20.00
N MET A 54 -7.55 -4.36 -18.80
CA MET A 54 -7.83 -3.70 -17.53
C MET A 54 -6.69 -3.88 -16.53
N VAL A 55 -6.47 -2.83 -15.75
CA VAL A 55 -5.60 -2.80 -14.58
C VAL A 55 -6.33 -2.14 -13.41
N GLU A 56 -5.97 -2.52 -12.20
CA GLU A 56 -6.37 -1.86 -10.97
C GLU A 56 -5.26 -0.89 -10.54
N ILE A 57 -5.65 0.29 -10.04
CA ILE A 57 -4.74 1.31 -9.52
C ILE A 57 -5.03 1.51 -8.05
N GLY A 58 -4.02 1.35 -7.21
CA GLY A 58 -4.04 1.64 -5.78
C GLY A 58 -3.11 2.81 -5.45
N LEU A 59 -3.61 3.77 -4.68
CA LEU A 59 -2.79 4.79 -4.05
C LEU A 59 -2.50 4.39 -2.61
N SER A 60 -1.24 4.48 -2.21
CA SER A 60 -0.76 4.14 -0.88
C SER A 60 0.30 5.12 -0.41
N LEU A 61 0.49 5.16 0.90
CA LEU A 61 1.56 5.93 1.54
C LEU A 61 2.72 4.99 1.87
N GLY A 62 3.87 5.21 1.23
CA GLY A 62 5.12 4.57 1.61
C GLY A 62 5.76 5.27 2.81
N ILE A 63 6.30 4.48 3.73
CA ILE A 63 7.06 4.94 4.90
C ILE A 63 8.55 4.74 4.62
N VAL A 64 9.33 5.80 4.76
CA VAL A 64 10.79 5.79 4.59
C VAL A 64 11.43 5.64 5.96
N ILE A 65 12.09 4.51 6.20
CA ILE A 65 12.82 4.24 7.44
C ILE A 65 14.22 4.86 7.34
N GLY A 66 14.54 5.74 8.29
CA GLY A 66 15.79 6.51 8.31
C GLY A 66 16.93 5.86 9.10
N GLN A 67 16.59 4.95 10.01
CA GLN A 67 17.55 4.28 10.88
C GLN A 67 17.19 2.82 11.06
N THR A 68 18.18 1.99 11.39
CA THR A 68 17.94 0.58 11.72
C THR A 68 17.00 0.47 12.90
N ALA A 69 15.94 -0.33 12.74
CA ALA A 69 14.94 -0.60 13.78
C ALA A 69 14.73 -2.11 13.88
N CYS A 70 14.63 -2.60 15.10
CA CYS A 70 14.34 -4.01 15.39
C CYS A 70 13.60 -4.06 16.73
N HIS A 71 12.45 -4.75 16.78
CA HIS A 71 11.67 -4.94 18.00
C HIS A 71 11.34 -3.62 18.74
N ILE A 72 11.07 -2.56 17.98
CA ILE A 72 10.69 -1.26 18.56
C ILE A 72 9.22 -1.26 18.97
N SER A 73 8.91 -0.52 20.03
CA SER A 73 7.54 -0.31 20.50
C SER A 73 6.79 0.70 19.62
N GLU A 74 5.45 0.71 19.69
CA GLU A 74 4.63 1.70 18.95
C GLU A 74 5.00 3.15 19.31
N SER A 75 5.38 3.41 20.57
CA SER A 75 5.82 4.74 21.01
C SER A 75 7.15 5.20 20.41
N GLU A 76 7.99 4.26 19.94
CA GLU A 76 9.29 4.55 19.33
C GLU A 76 9.21 4.62 17.80
N ALA A 77 8.08 4.20 17.22
CA ALA A 77 7.87 4.05 15.79
C ALA A 77 8.20 5.32 15.00
N ASP A 78 7.60 6.44 15.40
CA ASP A 78 7.76 7.71 14.67
C ASP A 78 9.21 8.23 14.70
N SER A 79 10.00 7.82 15.70
CA SER A 79 11.41 8.23 15.81
C SER A 79 12.29 7.63 14.71
N VAL A 80 11.89 6.50 14.11
CA VAL A 80 12.69 5.82 13.09
C VAL A 80 12.32 6.22 11.65
N VAL A 81 11.26 7.01 11.48
CA VAL A 81 10.73 7.44 10.19
C VAL A 81 11.48 8.68 9.68
N ALA A 82 12.17 8.55 8.55
CA ALA A 82 12.79 9.69 7.86
C ALA A 82 11.78 10.49 7.04
N GLY A 83 10.70 9.86 6.57
CA GLY A 83 9.72 10.52 5.72
C GLY A 83 8.68 9.61 5.10
N TYR A 84 7.92 10.21 4.18
CA TYR A 84 6.80 9.59 3.51
C TYR A 84 6.91 9.79 2.00
N ILE A 85 6.40 8.84 1.24
CA ILE A 85 6.41 8.89 -0.22
C ILE A 85 5.05 8.41 -0.76
N PRO A 86 4.37 9.14 -1.63
CA PRO A 86 3.18 8.61 -2.30
C PRO A 86 3.61 7.51 -3.26
N VAL A 87 2.92 6.39 -3.22
CA VAL A 87 3.19 5.22 -4.07
C VAL A 87 1.91 4.88 -4.82
N VAL A 88 2.05 4.66 -6.12
CA VAL A 88 0.99 4.08 -6.94
C VAL A 88 1.36 2.64 -7.25
N GLU A 89 0.49 1.73 -6.82
CA GLU A 89 0.57 0.32 -7.15
C GLU A 89 -0.41 0.02 -8.28
N ILE A 90 0.08 -0.64 -9.31
CA ILE A 90 -0.73 -1.13 -10.42
C ILE A 90 -0.76 -2.65 -10.30
N CYS A 91 -1.93 -3.24 -10.54
CA CYS A 91 -2.01 -4.69 -10.61
C CYS A 91 -3.03 -5.16 -11.64
N LEU A 92 -2.84 -6.38 -12.11
CA LEU A 92 -3.89 -7.06 -12.85
C LEU A 92 -4.99 -7.51 -11.88
N PRO A 93 -6.28 -7.47 -12.30
CA PRO A 93 -7.39 -7.88 -11.45
C PRO A 93 -7.21 -9.30 -10.91
N SER A 94 -7.55 -9.51 -9.64
CA SER A 94 -7.49 -10.82 -9.00
C SER A 94 -8.74 -11.12 -8.18
N ASN A 95 -9.22 -12.35 -8.29
CA ASN A 95 -10.35 -12.87 -7.52
C ASN A 95 -9.91 -13.64 -6.26
N SER A 96 -8.62 -13.64 -5.92
CA SER A 96 -8.10 -14.39 -4.79
C SER A 96 -6.88 -13.71 -4.16
N HIS A 97 -6.82 -13.69 -2.82
CA HIS A 97 -5.67 -13.31 -2.01
C HIS A 97 -5.08 -14.51 -1.25
N TYR A 98 -5.51 -15.73 -1.56
CA TYR A 98 -5.08 -16.94 -0.84
C TYR A 98 -3.61 -17.33 -1.10
N ARG A 99 -3.09 -16.94 -2.26
CA ARG A 99 -1.68 -17.08 -2.63
C ARG A 99 -1.12 -15.71 -3.02
N PRO A 100 0.19 -15.48 -2.81
CA PRO A 100 0.83 -14.25 -3.25
C PRO A 100 0.60 -14.01 -4.75
N ASN A 101 0.10 -12.83 -5.09
CA ASN A 101 -0.26 -12.43 -6.44
C ASN A 101 0.94 -11.82 -7.17
N VAL A 102 2.14 -12.37 -6.97
CA VAL A 102 3.41 -11.85 -7.48
C VAL A 102 3.34 -11.57 -8.99
N ARG A 103 2.78 -12.50 -9.77
CA ARG A 103 2.67 -12.34 -11.24
C ARG A 103 1.75 -11.20 -11.69
N LEU A 104 0.78 -10.85 -10.85
CA LEU A 104 -0.22 -9.82 -11.13
C LEU A 104 0.23 -8.44 -10.64
N LYS A 105 1.12 -8.39 -9.64
CA LYS A 105 1.50 -7.16 -8.91
C LYS A 105 2.96 -6.77 -9.11
N ALA A 106 3.89 -7.73 -9.04
CA ALA A 106 5.33 -7.48 -9.12
C ALA A 106 5.84 -7.49 -10.57
N ARG A 107 5.16 -6.79 -11.48
CA ARG A 107 5.58 -6.61 -12.88
C ARG A 107 6.44 -5.36 -13.01
N ASP A 108 7.33 -5.32 -13.98
CA ASP A 108 8.17 -4.14 -14.21
C ASP A 108 7.31 -2.90 -14.47
N GLY A 109 7.60 -1.82 -13.75
CA GLY A 109 6.86 -0.56 -13.84
C GLY A 109 5.50 -0.50 -13.15
N PHE A 110 5.05 -1.58 -12.50
CA PHE A 110 3.76 -1.61 -11.77
C PHE A 110 3.83 -0.95 -10.38
N THR A 111 4.97 -0.38 -10.01
CA THR A 111 5.12 0.42 -8.81
C THR A 111 5.72 1.76 -9.20
N VAL A 112 4.95 2.83 -9.06
CA VAL A 112 5.43 4.20 -9.30
C VAL A 112 5.61 4.88 -7.96
N MET A 113 6.81 5.38 -7.71
CA MET A 113 7.14 6.10 -6.48
C MET A 113 7.23 7.60 -6.78
N GLY A 114 6.53 8.40 -5.99
CA GLY A 114 6.57 9.86 -6.11
C GLY A 114 7.81 10.48 -5.46
N HIS A 115 7.69 11.75 -5.09
CA HIS A 115 8.75 12.44 -4.35
C HIS A 115 8.62 12.14 -2.86
N ALA A 116 9.76 11.87 -2.21
CA ALA A 116 9.80 11.70 -0.77
C ALA A 116 9.70 13.06 -0.07
N THR A 117 8.90 13.12 0.98
CA THR A 117 8.75 14.26 1.89
C THR A 117 9.30 13.87 3.24
N GLN A 118 10.17 14.71 3.81
CA GLN A 118 10.74 14.47 5.13
C GLN A 118 9.66 14.44 6.21
N ALA A 119 9.80 13.54 7.17
CA ALA A 119 8.93 13.50 8.35
C ALA A 119 9.09 14.79 9.17
N SER A 120 7.97 15.35 9.62
CA SER A 120 7.97 16.53 10.48
C SER A 120 6.71 16.54 11.32
N ALA A 121 6.73 17.29 12.44
CA ALA A 121 5.58 17.42 13.34
C ALA A 121 4.31 17.99 12.67
N ASN A 122 4.46 18.63 11.49
CA ASN A 122 3.34 19.21 10.74
C ASN A 122 2.64 18.19 9.82
N ILE A 123 3.18 16.97 9.68
CA ILE A 123 2.61 15.92 8.83
C ILE A 123 2.03 14.84 9.75
N ASN A 124 0.71 14.73 9.77
CA ASN A 124 0.04 13.59 10.40
C ASN A 124 -0.16 12.48 9.35
N PRO A 125 0.66 11.41 9.36
CA PRO A 125 0.58 10.34 8.37
C PRO A 125 -0.72 9.55 8.45
N ASP A 126 -1.44 9.61 9.57
CA ASP A 126 -2.71 8.94 9.83
C ASP A 126 -3.93 9.80 9.50
N ASN A 127 -3.74 11.00 8.93
CA ASN A 127 -4.84 11.85 8.50
C ASN A 127 -4.53 12.64 7.22
N LEU A 128 -3.98 11.97 6.21
CA LEU A 128 -3.70 12.55 4.90
C LEU A 128 -4.84 12.25 3.94
N ALA A 129 -5.37 13.29 3.31
CA ALA A 129 -6.31 13.15 2.21
C ALA A 129 -5.63 12.50 1.00
N THR A 130 -6.35 11.59 0.34
CA THR A 130 -5.87 10.87 -0.85
C THR A 130 -6.88 10.99 -1.97
N SER A 131 -6.37 11.10 -3.20
CA SER A 131 -7.19 11.12 -4.41
C SER A 131 -6.45 10.51 -5.59
N VAL A 132 -7.19 9.87 -6.48
CA VAL A 132 -6.71 9.35 -7.76
C VAL A 132 -7.53 10.01 -8.87
N THR A 133 -6.84 10.50 -9.89
CA THR A 133 -7.44 11.13 -11.07
C THR A 133 -6.94 10.41 -12.32
N VAL A 134 -7.87 9.97 -13.16
CA VAL A 134 -7.58 9.33 -14.45
C VAL A 134 -8.25 10.16 -15.53
N ASN A 135 -7.49 10.57 -16.56
CA ASN A 135 -7.99 11.43 -17.64
C ASN A 135 -8.71 12.70 -17.11
N SER A 136 -8.11 13.34 -16.11
CA SER A 136 -8.64 14.54 -15.43
C SER A 136 -9.96 14.33 -14.67
N GLN A 137 -10.46 13.10 -14.55
CA GLN A 137 -11.63 12.76 -13.74
C GLN A 137 -11.20 12.08 -12.44
N GLN A 138 -11.69 12.59 -11.30
CA GLN A 138 -11.40 11.99 -10.01
C GLN A 138 -12.14 10.66 -9.88
N THR A 139 -11.39 9.56 -9.76
CA THR A 139 -11.94 8.20 -9.71
C THR A 139 -12.03 7.68 -8.28
N THR A 140 -11.18 8.17 -7.37
CA THR A 140 -11.12 7.69 -5.98
C THR A 140 -10.77 8.84 -5.04
N LYS A 141 -11.34 8.80 -3.83
CA LYS A 141 -11.05 9.70 -2.71
C LYS A 141 -11.00 8.87 -1.43
N GLY A 142 -10.12 9.22 -0.51
CA GLY A 142 -10.06 8.60 0.82
C GLY A 142 -9.17 9.38 1.78
N THR A 143 -8.88 8.77 2.93
CA THR A 143 -7.94 9.31 3.92
C THR A 143 -7.10 8.19 4.51
N THR A 144 -5.83 8.47 4.85
CA THR A 144 -4.96 7.49 5.52
C THR A 144 -5.43 7.12 6.91
N GLY A 145 -6.39 7.86 7.48
CA GLY A 145 -7.04 7.52 8.75
C GLY A 145 -7.99 6.34 8.68
N GLU A 146 -8.36 5.88 7.49
CA GLU A 146 -9.20 4.68 7.30
C GLU A 146 -8.39 3.38 7.28
N ARG A 147 -7.06 3.45 7.45
CA ARG A 147 -6.21 2.26 7.51
C ARG A 147 -6.53 1.42 8.75
N VAL A 148 -6.50 0.10 8.59
CA VAL A 148 -6.69 -0.87 9.69
C VAL A 148 -5.58 -0.79 10.76
N ARG A 149 -4.37 -0.38 10.35
CA ARG A 149 -3.24 -0.12 11.25
C ARG A 149 -2.71 1.27 11.00
N LEU A 150 -2.43 2.00 12.08
CA LEU A 150 -1.83 3.32 12.05
C LEU A 150 -0.35 3.24 11.67
N CYS A 151 0.25 4.37 11.32
CA CYS A 151 1.64 4.46 10.87
C CYS A 151 2.58 3.73 11.84
N GLY A 152 2.53 4.07 13.13
CA GLY A 152 3.39 3.45 14.15
C GLY A 152 3.23 1.94 14.27
N GLN A 153 2.01 1.42 14.13
CA GLN A 153 1.70 0.00 14.27
C GLN A 153 2.21 -0.88 13.11
N THR A 154 2.59 -0.28 11.98
CA THR A 154 2.97 -1.05 10.78
C THR A 154 4.40 -1.57 10.80
N HIS A 155 5.27 -0.96 11.59
CA HIS A 155 6.71 -1.25 11.60
C HIS A 155 7.24 -1.54 13.01
N CYS A 156 6.33 -1.71 13.97
CA CYS A 156 6.62 -2.16 15.33
C CYS A 156 6.24 -3.63 15.51
N CYS A 157 6.82 -4.25 16.53
CA CYS A 157 6.34 -5.56 16.96
C CYS A 157 4.95 -5.42 17.55
N SER A 158 4.07 -6.40 17.26
CA SER A 158 2.83 -6.54 18.02
C SER A 158 3.20 -7.09 19.39
N ASP A 159 2.77 -6.44 20.47
CA ASP A 159 2.89 -6.96 21.83
C ASP A 159 2.18 -8.32 21.99
#